data_AF-A0A7J2HYV1-F1
#
_entry.id   AF-A0A7J2HYV1-F1
#
_cell.length_a   1.000
_cell.length_b   1.000
_cell.length_c   1.000
_cell.angle_alpha   90.00
_cell.angle_beta   90.00
_cell.angle_gamma   90.00
#
_symmetry.space_group_name_H-M   'P 1'
#
loop_
_entity.id
_entity.type
_entity.pdbx_description
1 polymer ?
#
loop_
_entity_poly.entity_id
_entity_poly.type
_entity_poly.pdbx_seq_one_letter_code
_entity_poly.pdbx_strand_id
1 'polypeptide(L)'
;MKKPSELVLIVTFLFLTSPILQVITQPVTYGESIVDLRILKDNSVELNGTWSKPIRPWEMLSYLRRGIPLSSDLIYACNLSMTRSGDKLRGKLAMIIYPRINPREVRPDLIKEFQARNQLTKSRIADLLAVLYGENVLIFYGIETEIRDVNVTSMLYGNLTVTMLMVNATVESSAKFIDSLCLRIYARRMSENLYVANYLLNLTTSPIPASKEHGVLVLDLKPVVNFFPPDTVATIKVNLSNTPLQLTRTDPEAILLSPQYAEILYVPIERDTLVLYLHKVTLSMMIWFSILASLVIVTILIGTRFFRIKPIKLSLFK
;
A
#
# COMPACT_ATOMS: atom_id res chain seq x y z
N MET A 1 53.31 -24.53 16.27
CA MET A 1 53.52 -23.40 17.21
C MET A 1 53.42 -22.11 16.38
N LYS A 2 52.59 -21.09 16.59
CA LYS A 2 51.62 -20.64 17.62
C LYS A 2 50.47 -19.90 16.88
N LYS A 3 49.23 -19.94 17.40
CA LYS A 3 48.21 -18.87 17.23
C LYS A 3 48.30 -17.95 18.46
N PRO A 4 48.09 -16.61 18.36
CA PRO A 4 46.78 -15.94 18.59
C PRO A 4 46.53 -14.75 17.60
N SER A 5 45.32 -14.47 17.11
CA SER A 5 44.21 -13.62 17.64
C SER A 5 44.51 -12.12 17.87
N GLU A 6 43.61 -11.28 17.33
CA GLU A 6 43.39 -9.84 17.58
C GLU A 6 44.17 -8.81 16.73
N LEU A 7 43.63 -8.51 15.55
CA LEU A 7 43.47 -7.12 15.10
C LEU A 7 42.10 -7.01 14.42
N VAL A 8 41.12 -6.94 15.31
CA VAL A 8 39.84 -6.28 15.10
C VAL A 8 40.13 -4.79 14.85
N LEU A 9 39.27 -4.17 14.03
CA LEU A 9 39.03 -2.73 13.86
C LEU A 9 39.69 -2.04 12.65
N ILE A 10 38.81 -1.43 11.82
CA ILE A 10 39.01 -0.34 10.84
C ILE A 10 39.59 -0.85 9.50
N VAL A 11 38.81 -1.03 8.43
CA VAL A 11 38.04 -0.03 7.70
C VAL A 11 36.72 -0.64 7.21
N THR A 12 35.71 -0.65 8.07
CA THR A 12 34.30 -0.86 7.69
C THR A 12 33.61 0.50 7.71
N PHE A 13 33.99 1.40 6.80
CA PHE A 13 33.38 2.73 6.72
C PHE A 13 33.50 3.32 5.30
N LEU A 14 32.94 2.62 4.31
CA LEU A 14 32.77 3.15 2.94
C LEU A 14 31.52 2.58 2.25
N PHE A 15 30.45 2.35 3.02
CA PHE A 15 29.12 1.96 2.50
C PHE A 15 27.99 2.82 3.10
N LEU A 16 28.25 4.12 3.27
CA LEU A 16 27.26 5.07 3.77
C LEU A 16 27.29 6.37 2.94
N THR A 17 27.02 6.28 1.63
CA THR A 17 26.39 7.36 0.82
C THR A 17 26.14 6.91 -0.63
N SER A 18 25.30 5.89 -0.84
CA SER A 18 24.60 5.73 -2.13
C SER A 18 23.51 4.63 -2.11
N PRO A 19 22.30 4.94 -1.62
CA PRO A 19 21.09 4.27 -2.08
C PRO A 19 20.15 5.25 -2.81
N ILE A 20 20.64 6.38 -3.33
CA ILE A 20 19.77 7.38 -3.99
C ILE A 20 19.53 7.07 -5.48
N LEU A 21 20.29 6.16 -6.09
CA LEU A 21 20.17 5.84 -7.53
C LEU A 21 19.93 4.34 -7.84
N GLN A 22 19.09 3.68 -7.03
CA GLN A 22 18.34 2.50 -7.48
C GLN A 22 16.85 2.81 -7.70
N VAL A 23 16.52 4.10 -7.89
CA VAL A 23 15.22 4.48 -8.45
C VAL A 23 15.32 4.29 -9.96
N ILE A 24 15.12 3.07 -10.45
CA ILE A 24 14.60 2.75 -11.79
C ILE A 24 14.44 1.22 -11.85
N THR A 25 13.27 0.80 -12.34
CA THR A 25 12.78 -0.57 -12.57
C THR A 25 12.01 -1.26 -11.43
N GLN A 26 10.91 -0.63 -11.00
CA GLN A 26 9.71 -1.46 -10.83
C GLN A 26 8.82 -1.26 -12.07
N PRO A 27 8.43 -2.32 -12.79
CA PRO A 27 7.39 -2.22 -13.80
C PRO A 27 6.09 -1.97 -13.04
N VAL A 28 5.75 -0.69 -12.83
CA VAL A 28 4.42 -0.36 -12.32
C VAL A 28 3.47 -0.48 -13.50
N THR A 29 2.98 -1.70 -13.68
CA THR A 29 1.80 -2.01 -14.48
C THR A 29 0.65 -1.16 -13.97
N TYR A 30 -0.24 -0.72 -14.86
CA TYR A 30 -1.62 -0.44 -14.45
C TYR A 30 -2.15 -1.79 -13.94
N GLY A 31 -1.97 -2.01 -12.65
CA GLY A 31 -2.19 -3.28 -11.98
C GLY A 31 -3.45 -3.17 -11.13
N GLU A 32 -4.12 -4.30 -10.98
CA GLU A 32 -5.21 -4.46 -10.03
C GLU A 32 -4.78 -3.90 -8.67
N SER A 33 -5.58 -2.98 -8.12
CA SER A 33 -5.37 -2.48 -6.76
C SER A 33 -5.72 -3.61 -5.80
N ILE A 34 -4.73 -4.35 -5.34
CA ILE A 34 -4.88 -5.50 -4.46
C ILE A 34 -4.13 -5.22 -3.16
N VAL A 35 -4.84 -5.42 -2.06
CA VAL A 35 -4.33 -5.23 -0.71
C VAL A 35 -4.58 -6.50 0.08
N ASP A 36 -3.52 -7.13 0.55
CA ASP A 36 -3.60 -8.26 1.46
C ASP A 36 -3.72 -7.74 2.90
N LEU A 37 -4.76 -8.20 3.59
CA LEU A 37 -5.05 -7.89 4.98
C LEU A 37 -4.99 -9.19 5.80
N ARG A 38 -4.02 -9.26 6.69
CA ARG A 38 -3.82 -10.41 7.58
C ARG A 38 -4.11 -10.01 9.02
N ILE A 39 -4.96 -10.79 9.67
CA ILE A 39 -5.22 -10.64 11.11
C ILE A 39 -4.34 -11.63 11.87
N LEU A 40 -3.65 -11.16 12.89
CA LEU A 40 -2.82 -11.98 13.77
C LEU A 40 -3.62 -12.45 15.00
N LYS A 41 -3.04 -13.38 15.77
CA LYS A 41 -3.72 -14.04 16.89
C LYS A 41 -4.12 -13.10 18.02
N ASP A 42 -3.42 -11.99 18.18
CA ASP A 42 -3.65 -10.94 19.16
C ASP A 42 -4.54 -9.79 18.63
N ASN A 43 -5.13 -9.96 17.44
CA ASN A 43 -5.90 -8.95 16.71
C ASN A 43 -5.09 -7.75 16.20
N SER A 44 -3.76 -7.84 16.17
CA SER A 44 -2.97 -6.94 15.33
C SER A 44 -3.20 -7.24 13.85
N VAL A 45 -2.97 -6.24 13.01
CA VAL A 45 -3.21 -6.32 11.56
C VAL A 45 -1.92 -6.02 10.82
N GLU A 46 -1.63 -6.86 9.83
CA GLU A 46 -0.63 -6.58 8.80
C GLU A 46 -1.37 -6.31 7.50
N LEU A 47 -1.02 -5.20 6.86
CA LEU A 47 -1.58 -4.81 5.58
C LEU A 47 -0.46 -4.50 4.60
N ASN A 48 -0.48 -5.18 3.45
CA ASN A 48 0.50 -4.97 2.39
C ASN A 48 -0.20 -5.02 1.03
N GLY A 49 0.19 -4.14 0.12
CA GLY A 49 -0.27 -4.25 -1.25
C GLY A 49 -0.04 -3.01 -2.08
N THR A 50 -0.62 -3.04 -3.26
CA THR A 50 -0.52 -1.97 -4.25
C THR A 50 -1.88 -1.36 -4.51
N TRP A 51 -1.90 -0.03 -4.59
CA TRP A 51 -3.08 0.74 -4.94
C TRP A 51 -2.77 1.65 -6.13
N SER A 52 -3.67 1.72 -7.10
CA SER A 52 -3.56 2.64 -8.24
C SER A 52 -4.68 3.67 -8.23
N LYS A 53 -4.35 4.96 -8.26
CA LYS A 53 -5.30 6.08 -8.46
C LYS A 53 -5.11 6.69 -9.85
N PRO A 54 -6.06 6.53 -10.78
CA PRO A 54 -6.08 7.36 -11.97
C PRO A 54 -6.40 8.80 -11.57
N ILE A 55 -5.57 9.74 -11.99
CA ILE A 55 -5.80 11.18 -11.82
C ILE A 55 -6.34 11.70 -13.14
N ARG A 56 -7.60 12.11 -13.13
CA ARG A 56 -8.32 12.51 -14.34
C ARG A 56 -7.82 13.89 -14.82
N PRO A 57 -7.87 14.19 -16.13
CA PRO A 57 -7.37 15.45 -16.65
C PRO A 57 -7.97 16.69 -15.98
N TRP A 58 -9.27 16.67 -15.66
CA TRP A 58 -9.93 17.79 -14.97
C TRP A 58 -9.52 17.95 -13.51
N GLU A 59 -9.19 16.86 -12.80
CA GLU A 59 -8.64 16.94 -11.45
C GLU A 59 -7.28 17.63 -11.48
N MET A 60 -6.42 17.24 -12.43
CA MET A 60 -5.11 17.84 -12.61
C MET A 60 -5.21 19.34 -12.93
N LEU A 61 -6.12 19.72 -13.83
CA LEU A 61 -6.39 21.13 -14.13
C LEU A 61 -6.89 21.89 -12.89
N SER A 62 -7.74 21.28 -12.08
CA SER A 62 -8.23 21.86 -10.83
C SER A 62 -7.09 22.08 -9.81
N TYR A 63 -6.24 21.07 -9.61
CA TYR A 63 -5.06 21.18 -8.74
C TYR A 63 -4.11 22.29 -9.19
N LEU A 64 -3.78 22.34 -10.48
CA LEU A 64 -2.92 23.38 -11.04
C LEU A 64 -3.52 24.78 -10.87
N ARG A 65 -4.83 24.95 -11.04
CA ARG A 65 -5.53 26.23 -10.78
C ARG A 65 -5.47 26.66 -9.32
N ARG A 66 -5.49 25.70 -8.38
CA ARG A 66 -5.29 25.95 -6.94
C ARG A 66 -3.82 26.22 -6.58
N GLY A 67 -2.90 26.11 -7.54
CA GLY A 67 -1.46 26.27 -7.35
C GLY A 67 -0.76 25.02 -6.82
N ILE A 68 -1.43 23.87 -6.81
CA ILE A 68 -0.83 22.58 -6.45
C ILE A 68 -0.02 22.10 -7.66
N PRO A 69 1.30 21.85 -7.53
CA PRO A 69 2.18 21.54 -8.64
C PRO A 69 2.06 20.09 -9.05
N LEU A 70 0.87 19.66 -9.45
CA LEU A 70 0.61 18.34 -10.02
C LEU A 70 0.43 18.46 -11.53
N SER A 71 1.52 18.24 -12.27
CA SER A 71 1.58 18.26 -13.74
C SER A 71 1.86 16.90 -14.36
N SER A 72 1.30 16.67 -15.56
CA SER A 72 1.53 15.50 -16.40
C SER A 72 2.95 15.41 -16.98
N ASP A 73 3.66 16.54 -16.99
CA ASP A 73 5.02 16.67 -17.50
C ASP A 73 6.07 16.37 -16.42
N LEU A 74 5.62 16.13 -15.19
CA LEU A 74 6.45 15.81 -14.04
C LEU A 74 6.16 14.41 -13.53
N ILE A 75 7.20 13.79 -12.97
CA ILE A 75 7.14 12.52 -12.27
C ILE A 75 7.43 12.79 -10.80
N TYR A 76 6.66 12.14 -9.93
CA TYR A 76 6.79 12.25 -8.48
C TYR A 76 7.09 10.88 -7.92
N ALA A 77 8.23 10.76 -7.22
CA ALA A 77 8.62 9.56 -6.50
C ALA A 77 8.74 9.91 -5.01
N CYS A 78 7.87 9.38 -4.18
CA CYS A 78 7.80 9.68 -2.75
C CYS A 78 7.98 8.42 -1.93
N ASN A 79 8.68 8.54 -0.80
CA ASN A 79 8.83 7.49 0.18
C ASN A 79 8.58 8.06 1.58
N LEU A 80 7.53 7.58 2.21
CA LEU A 80 7.15 7.90 3.58
C LEU A 80 7.44 6.70 4.47
N SER A 81 8.17 6.91 5.55
CA SER A 81 8.36 5.91 6.59
C SER A 81 8.07 6.51 7.95
N MET A 82 7.18 5.89 8.70
CA MET A 82 6.77 6.32 10.03
C MET A 82 6.71 5.14 10.99
N THR A 83 7.02 5.41 12.26
CA THR A 83 6.98 4.45 13.37
C THR A 83 6.36 5.09 14.60
N ARG A 84 5.74 4.28 15.46
CA ARG A 84 5.13 4.75 16.70
C ARG A 84 6.22 5.23 17.66
N SER A 85 6.06 6.44 18.18
CA SER A 85 6.93 7.05 19.17
C SER A 85 6.08 7.76 20.22
N GLY A 86 5.89 7.12 21.38
CA GLY A 86 4.90 7.55 22.37
C GLY A 86 3.48 7.45 21.79
N ASP A 87 2.69 8.50 21.97
CA ASP A 87 1.28 8.50 21.53
C ASP A 87 1.10 8.80 20.03
N LYS A 88 2.17 9.14 19.32
CA LYS A 88 2.13 9.65 17.94
C LYS A 88 2.90 8.76 16.98
N LEU A 89 2.45 8.73 15.74
CA LEU A 89 3.20 8.13 14.63
C LEU A 89 4.13 9.20 14.06
N ARG A 90 5.44 8.95 14.03
CA ARG A 90 6.45 9.93 13.59
C ARG A 90 7.38 9.33 12.56
N GLY A 91 7.81 10.16 11.61
CA GLY A 91 8.58 9.67 10.49
C GLY A 91 9.20 10.73 9.62
N LYS A 92 9.72 10.27 8.49
CA LYS A 92 10.35 11.10 7.47
C LYS A 92 9.75 10.81 6.11
N LEU A 93 9.66 11.86 5.31
CA LEU A 93 9.33 11.82 3.91
C LEU A 93 10.57 12.21 3.10
N ALA A 94 10.87 11.42 2.07
CA ALA A 94 11.77 11.81 1.00
C ALA A 94 11.00 11.75 -0.33
N MET A 95 11.06 12.83 -1.09
CA MET A 95 10.37 12.96 -2.37
C MET A 95 11.30 13.54 -3.42
N ILE A 96 11.18 13.04 -4.64
CA ILE A 96 11.90 13.53 -5.81
C ILE A 96 10.86 13.89 -6.89
N ILE A 97 10.96 15.11 -7.41
CA ILE A 97 10.17 15.60 -8.53
C ILE A 97 11.13 15.83 -9.69
N TYR A 98 10.82 15.27 -10.85
CA TYR A 98 11.66 15.43 -12.03
C TYR A 98 10.86 15.46 -13.33
N PRO A 99 11.39 16.07 -14.39
CA PRO A 99 10.73 16.12 -15.69
C PRO A 99 10.54 14.73 -16.27
N ARG A 100 9.39 14.51 -16.89
CA ARG A 100 9.20 13.38 -17.78
C ARG A 100 10.05 13.58 -19.03
N ILE A 101 10.93 12.62 -19.32
CA ILE A 101 11.65 12.57 -20.58
C ILE A 101 10.67 12.09 -21.67
N ASN A 102 10.13 13.03 -22.45
CA ASN A 102 9.15 12.76 -23.49
C ASN A 102 9.85 12.59 -24.86
N PRO A 103 9.57 11.51 -25.63
CA PRO A 103 10.12 11.27 -26.98
C PRO A 103 9.88 12.40 -28.00
N ARG A 104 8.89 13.28 -27.76
CA ARG A 104 8.57 14.39 -28.67
C ARG A 104 9.22 15.73 -28.29
N GLU A 105 9.54 15.93 -27.01
CA GLU A 105 10.07 17.20 -26.49
C GLU A 105 10.83 16.96 -25.19
N VAL A 106 12.13 17.24 -25.16
CA VAL A 106 12.96 17.08 -23.95
C VAL A 106 13.10 18.43 -23.26
N ARG A 107 12.54 18.54 -22.06
CA ARG A 107 12.62 19.76 -21.23
C ARG A 107 13.36 19.46 -19.92
N PRO A 108 14.69 19.39 -19.95
CA PRO A 108 15.49 18.95 -18.79
C PRO A 108 15.45 19.95 -17.62
N ASP A 109 15.24 21.24 -17.92
CA ASP A 109 15.16 22.33 -16.94
C ASP A 109 13.72 22.66 -16.51
N LEU A 110 12.73 21.82 -16.83
CA LEU A 110 11.31 22.10 -16.55
C LEU A 110 11.05 22.42 -15.07
N ILE A 111 11.81 21.82 -14.15
CA ILE A 111 11.72 22.14 -12.72
C ILE A 111 12.04 23.62 -12.44
N LYS A 112 13.06 24.20 -13.10
CA LYS A 112 13.43 25.61 -12.95
C LYS A 112 12.31 26.52 -13.45
N GLU A 113 11.60 26.12 -14.50
CA GLU A 113 10.45 26.88 -15.00
C GLU A 113 9.28 26.89 -13.99
N PHE A 114 8.98 25.74 -13.39
CA PHE A 114 7.94 25.65 -12.35
C PHE A 114 8.34 26.47 -11.10
N GLN A 115 9.63 26.50 -10.74
CA GLN A 115 10.13 27.34 -9.66
C GLN A 115 10.03 28.84 -9.99
N ALA A 116 10.42 29.24 -11.20
CA ALA A 116 10.31 30.64 -11.66
C ALA A 116 8.86 31.15 -11.63
N ARG A 117 7.88 30.24 -11.78
CA ARG A 117 6.44 30.53 -11.66
C ARG A 117 5.90 30.43 -10.23
N ASN A 118 6.75 30.27 -9.22
CA ASN A 118 6.38 30.06 -7.81
C ASN A 118 5.46 28.86 -7.57
N GLN A 119 5.53 27.82 -8.42
CA GLN A 119 4.68 26.63 -8.29
C GLN A 119 5.31 25.56 -7.38
N LEU A 120 6.62 25.60 -7.14
CA LEU A 120 7.34 24.63 -6.31
C LEU A 120 7.85 25.24 -4.99
N THR A 121 7.11 26.18 -4.40
CA THR A 121 7.43 26.72 -3.07
C THR A 121 7.07 25.72 -1.96
N LYS A 122 7.64 25.89 -0.76
CA LYS A 122 7.37 24.98 0.39
C LYS A 122 5.89 24.83 0.71
N SER A 123 5.11 25.92 0.63
CA SER A 123 3.65 25.89 0.83
C SER A 123 2.96 25.05 -0.25
N ARG A 124 3.34 25.23 -1.53
CA ARG A 124 2.75 24.46 -2.64
C ARG A 124 3.13 22.98 -2.59
N ILE A 125 4.33 22.67 -2.12
CA ILE A 125 4.75 21.30 -1.85
C ILE A 125 3.94 20.70 -0.71
N ALA A 126 3.65 21.44 0.36
CA ALA A 126 2.76 20.95 1.42
C ALA A 126 1.36 20.62 0.87
N ASP A 127 0.80 21.48 0.02
CA ASP A 127 -0.50 21.23 -0.62
C ASP A 127 -0.44 19.98 -1.54
N LEU A 128 0.66 19.79 -2.29
CA LEU A 128 0.88 18.59 -3.10
C LEU A 128 0.92 17.32 -2.23
N LEU A 129 1.63 17.36 -1.11
CA LEU A 129 1.72 16.23 -0.19
C LEU A 129 0.36 15.89 0.42
N ALA A 130 -0.44 16.90 0.77
CA ALA A 130 -1.81 16.67 1.24
C ALA A 130 -2.67 15.98 0.17
N VAL A 131 -2.57 16.39 -1.10
CA VAL A 131 -3.29 15.72 -2.20
C VAL A 131 -2.83 14.27 -2.40
N LEU A 132 -1.51 14.02 -2.33
CA LEU A 132 -0.96 12.69 -2.57
C LEU A 132 -1.22 11.71 -1.41
N TYR A 133 -1.25 12.18 -0.17
CA TYR A 133 -1.39 11.30 1.01
C TYR A 133 -2.78 11.36 1.68
N GLY A 134 -3.69 12.20 1.18
CA GLY A 134 -5.01 12.43 1.78
C GLY A 134 -5.00 13.63 2.74
N GLU A 135 -6.01 14.49 2.62
CA GLU A 135 -6.14 15.68 3.45
C GLU A 135 -6.38 15.29 4.93
N ASN A 136 -5.68 15.95 5.86
CA ASN A 136 -5.87 15.85 7.33
C ASN A 136 -5.41 14.54 8.02
N VAL A 137 -4.82 13.58 7.30
CA VAL A 137 -4.30 12.32 7.90
C VAL A 137 -2.86 12.48 8.40
N LEU A 138 -2.06 13.23 7.66
CA LEU A 138 -0.63 13.45 7.92
C LEU A 138 -0.33 14.95 8.05
N ILE A 139 0.49 15.29 9.03
CA ILE A 139 0.99 16.64 9.24
C ILE A 139 2.46 16.67 8.80
N PHE A 140 2.75 17.48 7.79
CA PHE A 140 4.11 17.67 7.26
C PHE A 140 4.72 18.96 7.80
N TYR A 141 5.94 18.88 8.31
CA TYR A 141 6.68 20.05 8.81
C TYR A 141 8.18 19.91 8.54
N GLY A 142 8.92 21.02 8.68
CA GLY A 142 10.34 21.05 8.36
C GLY A 142 10.60 20.72 6.89
N ILE A 143 9.76 21.22 5.98
CA ILE A 143 9.92 20.97 4.54
C ILE A 143 11.18 21.67 4.05
N GLU A 144 12.12 20.86 3.57
CA GLU A 144 13.37 21.26 2.94
C GLU A 144 13.33 20.87 1.48
N THR A 145 13.86 21.74 0.63
CA THR A 145 13.84 21.55 -0.82
C THR A 145 15.22 21.86 -1.38
N GLU A 146 15.74 20.98 -2.24
CA GLU A 146 17.05 21.12 -2.87
C GLU A 146 16.91 20.84 -4.37
N ILE A 147 17.50 21.69 -5.20
CA ILE A 147 17.59 21.45 -6.64
C ILE A 147 18.88 20.71 -6.92
N ARG A 148 18.82 19.65 -7.73
CA ARG A 148 20.00 18.89 -8.13
C ARG A 148 19.96 18.58 -9.61
N ASP A 149 21.06 18.85 -10.30
CA ASP A 149 21.28 18.39 -11.66
C ASP A 149 21.90 16.99 -11.65
N VAL A 150 21.28 16.06 -12.37
CA VAL A 150 21.67 14.64 -12.39
C VAL A 150 21.84 14.19 -13.82
N ASN A 151 22.96 13.52 -14.10
CA ASN A 151 23.19 12.89 -15.41
C ASN A 151 22.40 11.59 -15.49
N VAL A 152 21.50 11.51 -16.47
CA VAL A 152 20.64 10.37 -16.75
C VAL A 152 20.94 9.87 -18.15
N THR A 153 21.15 8.57 -18.29
CA THR A 153 21.28 7.93 -19.61
C THR A 153 19.90 7.49 -20.08
N SER A 154 19.38 8.15 -21.12
CA SER A 154 18.14 7.77 -21.80
C SER A 154 18.43 6.87 -22.99
N MET A 155 17.66 5.81 -23.17
CA MET A 155 17.75 4.98 -24.38
C MET A 155 17.41 5.75 -25.66
N LEU A 156 16.60 6.82 -25.56
CA LEU A 156 16.13 7.59 -26.70
C LEU A 156 17.04 8.78 -27.05
N TYR A 157 17.75 9.32 -26.06
CA TYR A 157 18.44 10.61 -26.19
C TYR A 157 19.91 10.57 -25.76
N GLY A 158 20.41 9.40 -25.35
CA GLY A 158 21.74 9.28 -24.77
C GLY A 158 21.83 9.98 -23.41
N ASN A 159 23.01 10.52 -23.11
CA ASN A 159 23.27 11.18 -21.83
C ASN A 159 22.65 12.58 -21.80
N LEU A 160 21.77 12.80 -20.83
CA LEU A 160 21.12 14.08 -20.57
C LEU A 160 21.35 14.47 -19.12
N THR A 161 21.59 15.76 -18.88
CA THR A 161 21.53 16.31 -17.53
C THR A 161 20.09 16.75 -17.27
N VAL A 162 19.49 16.26 -16.19
CA VAL A 162 18.11 16.55 -15.81
C VAL A 162 18.10 17.25 -14.46
N THR A 163 17.42 18.40 -14.37
CA THR A 163 17.21 19.07 -13.09
C THR A 163 16.09 18.38 -12.32
N MET A 164 16.34 18.02 -11.07
CA MET A 164 15.38 17.42 -10.15
C MET A 164 15.18 18.33 -8.93
N LEU A 165 13.99 18.28 -8.34
CA LEU A 165 13.71 18.84 -7.02
C LEU A 165 13.63 17.71 -6.00
N MET A 166 14.55 17.72 -5.04
CA MET A 166 14.49 16.86 -3.86
C MET A 166 13.72 17.59 -2.76
N VAL A 167 12.87 16.85 -2.05
CA VAL A 167 12.04 17.34 -0.97
C VAL A 167 12.21 16.39 0.21
N ASN A 168 12.57 16.93 1.37
CA ASN A 168 12.59 16.19 2.63
C ASN A 168 11.64 16.86 3.61
N ALA A 169 10.93 16.05 4.40
CA ALA A 169 10.06 16.56 5.45
C ALA A 169 10.01 15.60 6.64
N THR A 170 9.69 16.15 7.80
CA THR A 170 9.27 15.35 8.95
C THR A 170 7.75 15.22 8.93
N VAL A 171 7.25 14.05 9.31
CA VAL A 171 5.82 13.73 9.24
C VAL A 171 5.34 13.21 10.58
N GLU A 172 4.16 13.66 10.98
CA GLU A 172 3.47 13.18 12.18
C GLU A 172 2.01 12.84 11.89
N SER A 173 1.48 11.84 12.59
CA SER A 173 0.05 11.52 12.59
C SER A 173 -0.42 11.14 14.00
N SER A 174 -1.65 11.51 14.32
CA SER A 174 -2.34 11.13 15.57
C SER A 174 -3.08 9.81 15.45
N ALA A 175 -2.95 9.08 14.34
CA ALA A 175 -3.61 7.79 14.18
C ALA A 175 -3.25 6.84 15.32
N LYS A 176 -4.26 6.19 15.89
CA LYS A 176 -4.09 5.22 16.99
C LYS A 176 -3.80 3.84 16.42
N PHE A 177 -3.20 2.97 17.24
CA PHE A 177 -2.91 1.56 16.95
C PHE A 177 -1.93 1.25 15.82
N ILE A 178 -1.61 2.16 14.89
CA ILE A 178 -0.57 1.91 13.87
C ILE A 178 0.82 1.93 14.50
N ASP A 179 1.59 0.87 14.33
CA ASP A 179 2.96 0.78 14.85
C ASP A 179 3.97 1.21 13.80
N SER A 180 3.74 0.82 12.55
CA SER A 180 4.59 1.20 11.42
C SER A 180 3.77 1.45 10.16
N LEU A 181 4.21 2.44 9.39
CA LEU A 181 3.65 2.78 8.09
C LEU A 181 4.80 3.07 7.13
N CYS A 182 4.85 2.32 6.03
CA CYS A 182 5.72 2.58 4.90
C CYS A 182 4.86 2.74 3.65
N LEU A 183 4.88 3.93 3.06
CA LEU A 183 4.06 4.26 1.90
C LEU A 183 4.93 4.89 0.82
N ARG A 184 5.04 4.20 -0.31
CA ARG A 184 5.74 4.70 -1.49
C ARG A 184 4.73 5.14 -2.53
N ILE A 185 4.95 6.31 -3.11
CA ILE A 185 4.09 6.85 -4.16
C ILE A 185 4.94 7.03 -5.41
N TYR A 186 4.42 6.58 -6.54
CA TYR A 186 4.99 6.85 -7.85
C TYR A 186 3.90 7.34 -8.80
N ALA A 187 3.93 8.65 -9.09
CA ALA A 187 2.96 9.32 -9.92
C ALA A 187 3.57 9.76 -11.25
N ARG A 188 2.97 9.30 -12.36
CA ARG A 188 3.44 9.60 -13.72
C ARG A 188 2.32 9.49 -14.75
N ARG A 189 2.56 10.07 -15.92
CA ARG A 189 1.76 9.83 -17.13
C ARG A 189 2.09 8.45 -17.71
N MET A 190 1.07 7.60 -17.82
CA MET A 190 1.15 6.24 -18.37
C MET A 190 0.81 6.20 -19.86
N SER A 191 -0.15 7.03 -20.30
CA SER A 191 -0.53 7.20 -21.71
C SER A 191 -0.92 8.65 -22.00
N GLU A 192 -1.30 8.98 -23.25
CA GLU A 192 -1.68 10.36 -23.59
C GLU A 192 -2.80 10.90 -22.68
N ASN A 193 -3.76 10.07 -22.27
CA ASN A 193 -4.90 10.53 -21.46
C ASN A 193 -4.95 9.93 -20.05
N LEU A 194 -3.89 9.23 -19.63
CA LEU A 194 -3.86 8.53 -18.36
C LEU A 194 -2.67 8.97 -17.52
N TYR A 195 -2.96 9.63 -16.41
CA TYR A 195 -2.02 9.89 -15.34
C TYR A 195 -2.39 9.04 -14.13
N VAL A 196 -1.42 8.38 -13.51
CA VAL A 196 -1.68 7.44 -12.41
C VAL A 196 -0.71 7.71 -11.28
N ALA A 197 -1.24 7.80 -10.06
CA ALA A 197 -0.47 7.68 -8.83
C ALA A 197 -0.58 6.25 -8.32
N ASN A 198 0.55 5.56 -8.21
CA ASN A 198 0.62 4.21 -7.68
C ASN A 198 1.19 4.25 -6.27
N TYR A 199 0.59 3.51 -5.38
CA TYR A 199 0.88 3.45 -3.96
C TYR A 199 1.32 2.03 -3.64
N LEU A 200 2.46 1.89 -2.97
CA LEU A 200 2.88 0.64 -2.35
C LEU A 200 2.85 0.86 -0.85
N LEU A 201 1.98 0.12 -0.17
CA LEU A 201 1.68 0.29 1.25
C LEU A 201 2.15 -0.94 2.02
N ASN A 202 2.82 -0.70 3.13
CA ASN A 202 3.03 -1.67 4.20
C ASN A 202 2.66 -1.01 5.52
N LEU A 203 1.76 -1.63 6.27
CA LEU A 203 1.26 -1.13 7.54
C LEU A 203 1.17 -2.27 8.54
N THR A 204 1.64 -2.01 9.77
CA THR A 204 1.45 -2.91 10.90
C THR A 204 0.80 -2.17 12.05
N THR A 205 -0.03 -2.87 12.81
CA THR A 205 -0.71 -2.29 13.98
C THR A 205 -0.33 -3.02 15.26
N SER A 206 -0.45 -2.32 16.38
CA SER A 206 -0.71 -2.91 17.68
C SER A 206 -2.08 -3.62 17.66
N PRO A 207 -2.36 -4.51 18.63
CA PRO A 207 -3.67 -5.11 18.82
C PRO A 207 -4.81 -4.10 18.75
N ILE A 208 -5.73 -4.30 17.82
CA ILE A 208 -6.94 -3.48 17.72
C ILE A 208 -7.98 -4.09 18.69
N PRO A 209 -8.53 -3.31 19.63
CA PRO A 209 -9.51 -3.82 20.57
C PRO A 209 -10.78 -4.25 19.83
N ALA A 210 -11.17 -5.51 20.02
CA ALA A 210 -12.40 -6.03 19.47
C ALA A 210 -13.56 -5.86 20.45
N SER A 211 -14.71 -5.41 19.97
CA SER A 211 -15.95 -5.39 20.74
C SER A 211 -16.71 -6.71 20.57
N LYS A 212 -17.71 -6.95 21.43
CA LYS A 212 -18.64 -8.08 21.29
C LYS A 212 -20.03 -7.54 21.08
N GLU A 213 -20.66 -7.95 19.99
CA GLU A 213 -22.04 -7.60 19.68
C GLU A 213 -22.80 -8.89 19.33
N HIS A 214 -23.90 -9.14 20.04
CA HIS A 214 -24.77 -10.31 19.78
C HIS A 214 -24.02 -11.66 19.75
N GLY A 215 -22.97 -11.81 20.56
CA GLY A 215 -22.14 -13.03 20.62
C GLY A 215 -21.06 -13.14 19.54
N VAL A 216 -20.95 -12.15 18.65
CA VAL A 216 -19.93 -12.06 17.59
C VAL A 216 -18.87 -11.06 17.98
N LEU A 217 -17.61 -11.35 17.65
CA LEU A 217 -16.47 -10.47 17.88
C LEU A 217 -16.39 -9.49 16.70
N VAL A 218 -16.40 -8.19 16.99
CA VAL A 218 -16.42 -7.12 15.98
C VAL A 218 -15.07 -6.43 16.00
N LEU A 219 -14.38 -6.44 14.85
CA LEU A 219 -13.11 -5.77 14.67
C LEU A 219 -13.29 -4.61 13.71
N ASP A 220 -13.23 -3.39 14.24
CA ASP A 220 -13.31 -2.15 13.46
C ASP A 220 -11.92 -1.77 12.93
N LEU A 221 -11.77 -1.86 11.61
CA LEU A 221 -10.54 -1.56 10.88
C LEU A 221 -10.57 -0.17 10.22
N LYS A 222 -11.54 0.68 10.56
CA LYS A 222 -11.55 2.11 10.16
C LYS A 222 -10.19 2.80 10.38
N PRO A 223 -9.50 2.62 11.52
CA PRO A 223 -8.20 3.26 11.75
C PRO A 223 -7.12 2.86 10.73
N VAL A 224 -7.23 1.67 10.15
CA VAL A 224 -6.27 1.13 9.17
C VAL A 224 -6.57 1.68 7.77
N VAL A 225 -7.85 1.75 7.41
CA VAL A 225 -8.26 2.14 6.06
C VAL A 225 -8.23 3.65 5.79
N ASN A 226 -8.23 4.47 6.82
CA ASN A 226 -8.13 5.93 6.68
C ASN A 226 -6.81 6.42 6.01
N PHE A 227 -5.82 5.55 5.88
CA PHE A 227 -4.55 5.85 5.19
C PHE A 227 -4.58 5.55 3.69
N PHE A 228 -5.69 5.02 3.19
CA PHE A 228 -5.84 4.80 1.76
C PHE A 228 -6.15 6.12 1.04
N PRO A 229 -5.57 6.32 -0.16
CA PRO A 229 -5.86 7.50 -0.95
C PRO A 229 -7.36 7.58 -1.28
N PRO A 230 -8.00 8.75 -1.10
CA PRO A 230 -9.42 8.94 -1.40
C PRO A 230 -9.74 8.74 -2.90
N ASP A 231 -10.98 8.38 -3.22
CA ASP A 231 -11.50 8.18 -4.60
C ASP A 231 -10.81 7.08 -5.38
N THR A 232 -10.53 5.98 -4.70
CA THR A 232 -9.84 4.86 -5.30
C THR A 232 -10.59 3.56 -5.05
N VAL A 233 -10.38 2.57 -5.90
CA VAL A 233 -11.00 1.25 -5.76
C VAL A 233 -9.89 0.22 -5.55
N ALA A 234 -10.04 -0.66 -4.56
CA ALA A 234 -9.20 -1.82 -4.38
C ALA A 234 -9.97 -3.05 -3.93
N THR A 235 -9.39 -4.20 -4.22
CA THR A 235 -9.78 -5.48 -3.64
C THR A 235 -8.93 -5.74 -2.41
N ILE A 236 -9.55 -5.73 -1.24
CA ILE A 236 -8.92 -6.15 0.01
C ILE A 236 -9.13 -7.65 0.18
N LYS A 237 -8.03 -8.40 0.22
CA LYS A 237 -8.02 -9.85 0.48
C LYS A 237 -7.79 -10.09 1.96
N VAL A 238 -8.84 -10.51 2.66
CA VAL A 238 -8.78 -10.81 4.10
C VAL A 238 -8.34 -12.25 4.31
N ASN A 239 -7.32 -12.45 5.14
CA ASN A 239 -6.77 -13.76 5.47
C ASN A 239 -6.74 -13.99 6.99
N LEU A 240 -7.49 -15.01 7.44
CA LEU A 240 -7.58 -15.43 8.85
C LEU A 240 -6.88 -16.76 9.15
N SER A 241 -6.16 -17.35 8.21
CA SER A 241 -5.59 -18.71 8.31
C SER A 241 -4.72 -18.97 9.54
N ASN A 242 -4.18 -17.92 10.17
CA ASN A 242 -3.33 -18.03 11.36
C ASN A 242 -4.06 -17.78 12.67
N THR A 243 -5.38 -17.66 12.63
CA THR A 243 -6.22 -17.31 13.78
C THR A 243 -7.28 -18.39 14.03
N PRO A 244 -7.74 -18.55 15.27
CA PRO A 244 -8.91 -19.37 15.57
C PRO A 244 -10.23 -18.64 15.26
N LEU A 245 -10.22 -17.68 14.34
CA LEU A 245 -11.38 -16.84 13.99
C LEU A 245 -11.94 -17.26 12.64
N GLN A 246 -13.25 -17.13 12.48
CA GLN A 246 -13.95 -17.31 11.21
C GLN A 246 -14.78 -16.07 10.88
N LEU A 247 -14.73 -15.66 9.62
CA LEU A 247 -15.59 -14.59 9.10
C LEU A 247 -17.04 -15.05 9.07
N THR A 248 -17.90 -14.25 9.69
CA THR A 248 -19.35 -14.40 9.61
C THR A 248 -19.92 -13.43 8.59
N ARG A 249 -19.49 -12.17 8.64
CA ARG A 249 -19.86 -11.11 7.68
C ARG A 249 -18.83 -9.98 7.70
N THR A 250 -18.90 -9.10 6.71
CA THR A 250 -18.08 -7.90 6.61
C THR A 250 -18.95 -6.71 6.25
N ASP A 251 -18.51 -5.53 6.66
CA ASP A 251 -19.06 -4.26 6.20
C ASP A 251 -17.90 -3.37 5.71
N PRO A 252 -17.78 -3.11 4.40
CA PRO A 252 -18.71 -3.49 3.34
C PRO A 252 -18.77 -5.00 3.06
N GLU A 253 -19.85 -5.44 2.41
CA GLU A 253 -20.09 -6.83 2.06
C GLU A 253 -18.95 -7.41 1.19
N ALA A 254 -18.50 -8.61 1.55
CA ALA A 254 -17.41 -9.33 0.89
C ALA A 254 -17.94 -10.48 0.05
N ILE A 255 -17.15 -10.86 -0.95
CA ILE A 255 -17.22 -12.19 -1.55
C ILE A 255 -16.50 -13.15 -0.60
N LEU A 256 -17.27 -13.99 0.11
CA LEU A 256 -16.72 -15.03 0.97
C LEU A 256 -16.23 -16.20 0.11
N LEU A 257 -14.91 -16.40 0.04
CA LEU A 257 -14.32 -17.56 -0.63
C LEU A 257 -14.31 -18.79 0.29
N SER A 258 -14.11 -18.57 1.59
CA SER A 258 -14.24 -19.57 2.65
C SER A 258 -14.41 -18.87 4.02
N PRO A 259 -14.68 -19.61 5.12
CA PRO A 259 -14.74 -19.00 6.45
C PRO A 259 -13.45 -18.30 6.92
N GLN A 260 -12.31 -18.55 6.26
CA GLN A 260 -11.00 -17.96 6.61
C GLN A 260 -10.49 -16.95 5.58
N TYR A 261 -11.17 -16.81 4.44
CA TYR A 261 -10.71 -16.00 3.31
C TYR A 261 -11.87 -15.26 2.66
N ALA A 262 -11.74 -13.96 2.48
CA ALA A 262 -12.75 -13.13 1.83
C ALA A 262 -12.11 -12.03 0.97
N GLU A 263 -12.83 -11.60 -0.06
CA GLU A 263 -12.44 -10.47 -0.90
C GLU A 263 -13.46 -9.34 -0.78
N ILE A 264 -12.98 -8.15 -0.44
CA ILE A 264 -13.81 -6.96 -0.23
C ILE A 264 -13.47 -5.95 -1.31
N LEU A 265 -14.47 -5.54 -2.09
CA LEU A 265 -14.34 -4.37 -2.96
C LEU A 265 -14.48 -3.10 -2.10
N TYR A 266 -13.37 -2.42 -1.88
CA TYR A 266 -13.27 -1.27 -0.99
C TYR A 266 -13.11 0.03 -1.78
N VAL A 267 -13.91 1.03 -1.40
CA VAL A 267 -13.93 2.38 -1.98
C VAL A 267 -13.93 3.37 -0.82
N PRO A 268 -12.79 4.03 -0.49
CA PRO A 268 -12.64 4.79 0.74
C PRO A 268 -13.67 5.92 0.93
N ILE A 269 -14.08 6.60 -0.14
CA ILE A 269 -15.02 7.74 -0.04
C ILE A 269 -16.49 7.33 0.09
N GLU A 270 -16.86 6.15 -0.41
CA GLU A 270 -18.23 5.65 -0.30
C GLU A 270 -18.43 4.79 0.95
N ARG A 271 -17.33 4.20 1.46
CA ARG A 271 -17.33 3.19 2.51
C ARG A 271 -16.27 3.57 3.53
N ASP A 272 -16.66 4.49 4.40
CA ASP A 272 -15.84 5.04 5.48
C ASP A 272 -15.69 4.03 6.66
N THR A 273 -16.03 2.77 6.42
CA THR A 273 -16.09 1.66 7.37
C THR A 273 -15.43 0.43 6.74
N LEU A 274 -14.60 -0.24 7.53
CA LEU A 274 -14.17 -1.61 7.26
C LEU A 274 -14.30 -2.37 8.56
N VAL A 275 -15.35 -3.16 8.71
CA VAL A 275 -15.67 -3.88 9.95
C VAL A 275 -15.78 -5.36 9.65
N LEU A 276 -15.09 -6.16 10.45
CA LEU A 276 -15.13 -7.62 10.34
C LEU A 276 -15.89 -8.21 11.52
N TYR A 277 -16.83 -9.10 11.21
CA TYR A 277 -17.62 -9.81 12.21
C TYR A 277 -17.15 -11.26 12.27
N LEU A 278 -16.61 -11.65 13.42
CA LEU A 278 -15.78 -12.83 13.61
C LEU A 278 -16.36 -13.73 14.69
N HIS A 279 -16.38 -15.03 14.45
CA HIS A 279 -16.68 -16.03 15.47
C HIS A 279 -15.41 -16.77 15.89
N LYS A 280 -15.26 -17.04 17.19
CA LYS A 280 -14.13 -17.81 17.71
C LYS A 280 -14.44 -19.30 17.60
N VAL A 281 -13.63 -20.02 16.84
CA VAL A 281 -13.70 -21.47 16.75
C VAL A 281 -13.02 -22.07 17.97
N THR A 282 -13.79 -22.78 18.80
CA THR A 282 -13.24 -23.55 19.90
C THR A 282 -12.70 -24.89 19.39
N LEU A 283 -11.72 -25.45 20.09
CA LEU A 283 -11.09 -26.74 19.73
C LEU A 283 -12.13 -27.87 19.57
N SER A 284 -13.22 -27.83 20.34
CA SER A 284 -14.30 -28.81 20.22
C SER A 284 -15.01 -28.74 18.87
N MET A 285 -15.28 -27.54 18.33
CA MET A 285 -15.91 -27.39 17.02
C MET A 285 -15.01 -27.91 15.90
N MET A 286 -13.69 -27.68 15.94
CA MET A 286 -12.76 -28.24 14.96
C MET A 286 -12.76 -29.78 14.95
N ILE A 287 -12.80 -30.39 16.13
CA ILE A 287 -12.90 -31.86 16.27
C ILE A 287 -14.21 -32.35 15.65
N TRP A 288 -15.34 -31.69 15.92
CA TRP A 288 -16.64 -32.05 15.34
C TRP A 288 -16.66 -31.91 13.81
N PHE A 289 -16.09 -30.86 13.23
CA PHE A 289 -15.98 -30.72 11.78
C PHE A 289 -15.08 -31.78 11.15
N SER A 290 -13.96 -32.13 11.79
CA SER A 290 -13.09 -33.21 11.33
C SER A 290 -13.80 -34.55 11.36
N ILE A 291 -14.53 -34.84 12.46
CA ILE A 291 -15.33 -36.07 12.57
C ILE A 291 -16.41 -36.10 11.48
N LEU A 292 -17.11 -34.99 11.25
CA LEU A 292 -18.16 -34.91 10.23
C LEU A 292 -17.60 -35.12 8.81
N ALA A 293 -16.48 -34.48 8.47
CA ALA A 293 -15.81 -34.65 7.19
C ALA A 293 -15.30 -36.09 6.99
N SER A 294 -14.70 -36.69 8.03
CA SER A 294 -14.31 -38.09 8.01
C SER A 294 -15.51 -39.02 7.83
N LEU A 295 -16.65 -38.72 8.46
CA LEU A 295 -17.87 -39.51 8.33
C LEU A 295 -18.44 -39.42 6.90
N VAL A 296 -18.44 -38.25 6.29
CA VAL A 296 -18.84 -38.07 4.88
C VAL A 296 -17.92 -38.85 3.94
N ILE A 297 -16.60 -38.78 4.13
CA ILE A 297 -15.62 -39.54 3.34
C ILE A 297 -15.86 -41.04 3.49
N VAL A 298 -16.06 -41.54 4.71
CA VAL A 298 -16.38 -42.95 4.98
C VAL A 298 -17.68 -43.36 4.32
N THR A 299 -18.72 -42.51 4.34
CA THR A 299 -20.01 -42.81 3.72
C THR A 299 -19.89 -42.88 2.18
N ILE A 300 -19.11 -41.99 1.57
CA ILE A 300 -18.80 -42.03 0.12
C ILE A 300 -17.99 -43.28 -0.23
N LEU A 301 -16.99 -43.63 0.57
CA LEU A 301 -16.16 -44.84 0.38
C LEU A 301 -17.00 -46.12 0.53
N ILE A 302 -17.87 -46.21 1.52
CA ILE A 302 -18.76 -47.35 1.72
C ILE A 302 -19.80 -47.40 0.58
N GLY A 303 -20.41 -46.26 0.22
CA GLY A 303 -21.38 -46.18 -0.87
C GLY A 303 -20.80 -46.58 -2.22
N THR A 304 -19.57 -46.17 -2.52
CA THR A 304 -18.87 -46.55 -3.77
C THR A 304 -18.45 -48.02 -3.78
N ARG A 305 -18.09 -48.61 -2.63
CA ARG A 305 -17.67 -50.02 -2.53
C ARG A 305 -18.85 -51.00 -2.49
N PHE A 306 -19.95 -50.66 -1.82
CA PHE A 306 -21.10 -51.56 -1.64
C PHE A 306 -22.15 -51.46 -2.75
N PHE A 307 -22.37 -50.27 -3.32
CA PHE A 307 -23.46 -50.09 -4.29
C PHE A 307 -23.03 -50.13 -5.76
N ARG A 308 -21.75 -50.36 -6.10
CA ARG A 308 -21.26 -50.38 -7.50
C ARG A 308 -21.80 -49.19 -8.32
N ILE A 309 -21.91 -48.02 -7.68
CA ILE A 309 -22.41 -46.82 -8.34
C ILE A 309 -21.33 -46.39 -9.31
N LYS A 310 -21.56 -46.59 -10.61
CA LYS A 310 -20.72 -46.01 -11.66
C LYS A 310 -20.69 -44.50 -11.43
N PRO A 311 -19.51 -43.86 -11.43
CA PRO A 311 -19.46 -42.40 -11.39
C PRO A 311 -20.24 -41.91 -12.60
N ILE A 312 -21.35 -41.21 -12.35
CA ILE A 312 -22.07 -40.49 -13.40
C ILE A 312 -21.06 -39.48 -13.93
N LYS A 313 -20.72 -39.59 -15.22
CA LYS A 313 -19.94 -38.58 -15.93
C LYS A 313 -20.61 -37.24 -15.67
N LEU A 314 -19.99 -36.41 -14.83
CA LEU A 314 -20.25 -34.98 -14.78
C LEU A 314 -19.74 -34.37 -16.09
N SER A 315 -20.55 -34.49 -17.15
CA SER A 315 -20.42 -33.61 -18.31
C SER A 315 -21.08 -32.28 -17.94
N LEU A 316 -20.27 -31.37 -17.41
CA LEU A 316 -20.59 -29.95 -17.43
C LEU A 316 -19.39 -29.29 -18.08
N PHE A 317 -19.51 -29.07 -19.39
CA PHE A 317 -19.18 -27.86 -20.13
C PHE A 317 -19.33 -28.19 -21.63
N LYS A 318 -20.44 -27.73 -22.20
CA LYS A 318 -20.53 -27.30 -23.59
C LYS A 318 -20.55 -25.78 -23.56
#